data_AF-A0A7L1GFQ4-F1
#
_entry.id   AF-A0A7L1GFQ4-F1
#
_cell.length_a   1.000
_cell.length_b   1.000
_cell.length_c   1.000
_cell.angle_alpha   90.00
_cell.angle_beta   90.00
_cell.angle_gamma   90.00
#
_symmetry.space_group_name_H-M   'P 1'
#
loop_
_entity.id
_entity.type
_entity.pdbx_description
1 polymer ?
#
loop_
_entity_poly.entity_id
_entity_poly.type
_entity_poly.pdbx_seq_one_letter_code
_entity_poly.pdbx_strand_id
1 'polypeptide(L)'
;AAVRRVLLLGEGNFSFAASLCGAAGTCVLATCYESEEEVSGRGGAAENIRRLREAGAEVLFSVDCTKLKEYFLPEKRAFDCIYFNFPHCGRKAGVVKNRELLARFFRSSAEVLAEEGEVHVALCNGQGGTPADQPRREWHNSWQVVAVAAGAGFILSNVHPFEAETIHGYQCTGYRSQDKSFCVKGALNHIFTRSTPLPCFKPVSCELELERRKVSFQVPQVLVDKINRGFLELNSNHPVRTIKEKLTAELSEAFPLQDIDCCLSLLHQGHLNGLCPSNVFWITLSPEETPSTEEMPIGLPNAVLSSHVDFCRDRDKNGWVKVQEGHHTSKQYCLRPSLLPYAQAIIQRGAFPPGTLHVLSGPVFRQCLISPYSMPVFHEMVFVCAVNRGTENSCIQMLVKNIKSSIQALHQTLPSFKLKISLEEATSFETAELKDFAAFESQLSKTEYLISMEVETSGSCVGVIRTDHYQLVSSELVVVLASLNLDLLAMLLCGIADWRMLWTSDTRFFHQFPRGELRLFKSFSLYPPSYVHDISFWLPDGEQFDEVAFHTIARQVSGEMVVSIQLLDSFQQPGTGRKSLCYRLTFQSCDKALSCQEVAEMQLLLREEIKQRLAVTLR
;
A
#
# COMPACT_ATOMS: atom_id res chain seq x y z
N ALA A 1 33.24 6.68 -9.57
CA ALA A 1 31.83 7.03 -9.32
C ALA A 1 31.26 7.63 -10.59
N ALA A 2 30.01 7.34 -10.95
CA ALA A 2 29.37 8.02 -12.07
C ALA A 2 29.26 9.53 -11.76
N VAL A 3 29.46 10.38 -12.78
CA VAL A 3 29.37 11.83 -12.64
C VAL A 3 27.89 12.21 -12.54
N ARG A 4 27.48 12.86 -11.44
CA ARG A 4 26.11 13.32 -11.23
C ARG A 4 25.82 14.53 -12.11
N ARG A 5 24.82 14.46 -12.98
CA ARG A 5 24.42 15.53 -13.89
C ARG A 5 23.34 16.39 -13.27
N VAL A 6 23.62 17.68 -13.14
CA VAL A 6 22.75 18.65 -12.47
C VAL A 6 22.31 19.73 -13.45
N LEU A 7 21.00 19.93 -13.58
CA LEU A 7 20.39 21.00 -14.35
C LEU A 7 19.86 22.08 -13.40
N LEU A 8 20.30 23.31 -13.58
CA LEU A 8 19.84 24.47 -12.82
C LEU A 8 19.00 25.36 -13.72
N LEU A 9 17.77 25.65 -13.32
CA LEU A 9 16.78 26.38 -14.11
C LEU A 9 16.44 27.72 -13.48
N GLY A 10 16.37 28.76 -14.32
CA GLY A 10 15.94 30.09 -13.90
C GLY A 10 16.98 30.82 -13.05
N GLU A 11 18.27 30.61 -13.31
CA GLU A 11 19.35 31.31 -12.61
C GLU A 11 19.26 32.82 -12.84
N GLY A 12 19.10 33.59 -11.75
CA GLY A 12 18.97 35.05 -11.82
C GLY A 12 20.28 35.76 -12.17
N ASN A 13 21.36 35.40 -11.47
CA ASN A 13 22.72 35.90 -11.67
C ASN A 13 23.78 34.77 -11.61
N PHE A 14 23.38 33.51 -11.76
CA PHE A 14 24.23 32.33 -11.76
C PHE A 14 25.04 32.06 -10.48
N SER A 15 24.74 32.76 -9.38
CA SER A 15 25.49 32.62 -8.11
C SER A 15 25.26 31.27 -7.42
N PHE A 16 24.06 30.69 -7.53
CA PHE A 16 23.77 29.37 -6.98
C PHE A 16 24.53 28.30 -7.75
N ALA A 17 24.46 28.35 -9.09
CA ALA A 17 25.24 27.49 -9.96
C ALA A 17 26.75 27.57 -9.67
N ALA A 18 27.30 28.77 -9.56
CA ALA A 18 28.71 28.97 -9.28
C ALA A 18 29.14 28.40 -7.91
N SER A 19 28.26 28.43 -6.90
CA SER A 19 28.52 27.84 -5.58
C SER A 19 28.49 26.30 -5.59
N LEU A 20 27.71 25.69 -6.47
CA LEU A 20 27.62 24.23 -6.62
C LEU A 20 28.75 23.67 -7.51
N CYS A 21 29.25 24.49 -8.44
CA CYS A 21 30.32 24.13 -9.35
C CYS A 21 31.64 23.93 -8.59
N GLY A 22 32.33 22.82 -8.85
CA GLY A 22 33.56 22.43 -8.14
C GLY A 22 33.37 21.30 -7.11
N ALA A 23 32.13 20.87 -6.83
CA ALA A 23 31.89 19.64 -6.09
C ALA A 23 32.37 18.42 -6.90
N ALA A 24 33.30 17.63 -6.32
CA ALA A 24 33.89 16.48 -7.00
C ALA A 24 32.80 15.51 -7.50
N GLY A 25 32.86 15.16 -8.79
CA GLY A 25 31.93 14.22 -9.41
C GLY A 25 30.57 14.81 -9.83
N THR A 26 30.44 16.14 -9.94
CA THR A 26 29.21 16.80 -10.43
C THR A 26 29.46 17.51 -11.76
N CYS A 27 28.59 17.30 -12.75
CA CYS A 27 28.55 18.05 -14.01
C CYS A 27 27.36 19.01 -13.98
N VAL A 28 27.63 20.30 -13.95
CA VAL A 28 26.62 21.35 -13.83
C VAL A 28 26.28 21.92 -15.21
N LEU A 29 24.99 21.99 -15.51
CA LEU A 29 24.42 22.76 -16.62
C LEU A 29 23.49 23.82 -16.03
N ALA A 30 23.85 25.09 -16.19
CA ALA A 30 23.11 26.22 -15.64
C ALA A 30 22.36 26.97 -16.75
N THR A 31 21.10 27.32 -16.48
CA THR A 31 20.24 27.97 -17.47
C THR A 31 19.44 29.12 -16.90
N CYS A 32 19.10 30.08 -17.76
CA CYS A 32 18.11 31.13 -17.48
C CYS A 32 17.15 31.32 -18.65
N TYR A 33 16.03 31.98 -18.40
CA TYR A 33 15.02 32.28 -19.42
C TYR A 33 15.39 33.53 -20.24
N GLU A 34 16.10 34.47 -19.63
CA GLU A 34 16.57 35.69 -20.26
C GLU A 34 17.74 35.43 -21.22
N SER A 35 17.98 36.38 -22.14
CA SER A 35 19.12 36.39 -23.06
C SER A 35 20.45 36.68 -22.36
N GLU A 36 21.57 36.37 -23.00
CA GLU A 36 22.91 36.62 -22.44
C GLU A 36 23.13 38.13 -22.22
N GLU A 37 22.62 38.98 -23.12
CA GLU A 37 22.71 40.43 -23.02
C GLU A 37 21.95 40.98 -21.80
N GLU A 38 20.74 40.46 -21.55
CA GLU A 38 19.89 40.89 -20.41
C GLU A 38 20.49 40.49 -19.06
N VAL A 39 21.09 39.30 -18.96
CA VAL A 39 21.65 38.79 -17.70
C VAL A 39 23.03 39.37 -17.41
N SER A 40 23.85 39.61 -18.44
CA SER A 40 25.20 40.17 -18.27
C SER A 40 25.19 41.56 -17.60
N GLY A 41 24.09 42.31 -17.73
CA GLY A 41 23.88 43.59 -17.04
C GLY A 41 23.52 43.51 -15.55
N ARG A 42 23.26 42.31 -15.01
CA ARG A 42 22.88 42.10 -13.59
C ARG A 42 24.10 42.02 -12.69
N GLY A 43 23.94 42.44 -11.43
CA GLY A 43 25.02 42.42 -10.44
C GLY A 43 25.66 41.04 -10.29
N GLY A 44 26.97 40.93 -10.57
CA GLY A 44 27.77 39.72 -10.37
C GLY A 44 27.57 38.60 -11.40
N ALA A 45 26.61 38.72 -12.33
CA ALA A 45 26.28 37.64 -13.25
C ALA A 45 27.42 37.29 -14.21
N ALA A 46 28.06 38.27 -14.84
CA ALA A 46 29.16 38.05 -15.79
C ALA A 46 30.36 37.32 -15.14
N GLU A 47 30.69 37.67 -13.89
CA GLU A 47 31.74 37.02 -13.12
C GLU A 47 31.39 35.56 -12.79
N ASN A 48 30.15 35.31 -12.35
CA ASN A 48 29.68 33.95 -12.04
C ASN A 48 29.65 33.06 -13.29
N ILE A 49 29.17 33.59 -14.42
CA ILE A 49 29.16 32.88 -15.71
C ILE A 49 30.59 32.53 -16.14
N ARG A 50 31.55 33.45 -15.99
CA ARG A 50 32.96 33.17 -16.30
C ARG A 50 33.50 32.03 -15.44
N ARG A 51 33.28 32.08 -14.12
CA ARG A 51 33.72 31.02 -13.19
C ARG A 51 33.13 29.66 -13.54
N LEU A 52 31.84 29.61 -13.89
CA LEU A 52 31.17 28.38 -14.32
C LEU A 52 31.84 27.78 -15.55
N ARG A 53 32.06 28.58 -16.59
CA ARG A 53 32.70 28.14 -17.83
C ARG A 53 34.14 27.68 -17.59
N GLU A 54 34.91 28.41 -16.78
CA GLU A 54 36.28 28.04 -16.38
C GLU A 54 36.33 26.72 -15.60
N ALA A 55 35.31 26.44 -14.80
CA ALA A 55 35.16 25.18 -14.07
C ALA A 55 34.56 24.03 -14.92
N GLY A 56 34.31 24.25 -16.21
CA GLY A 56 33.82 23.24 -17.16
C GLY A 56 32.30 23.03 -17.13
N ALA A 57 31.52 23.92 -16.52
CA ALA A 57 30.06 23.88 -16.57
C ALA A 57 29.52 24.44 -17.89
N GLU A 58 28.41 23.88 -18.36
CA GLU A 58 27.67 24.40 -19.51
C GLU A 58 26.71 25.51 -19.04
N VAL A 59 26.68 26.65 -19.75
CA VAL A 59 25.76 27.77 -19.47
C VAL A 59 24.92 28.04 -20.71
N LEU A 60 23.60 27.92 -20.59
CA LEU A 60 22.64 28.17 -21.68
C LEU A 60 21.68 29.31 -21.33
N PHE A 61 21.34 30.13 -22.32
CA PHE A 61 20.42 31.25 -22.18
C PHE A 61 19.14 30.98 -22.97
N SER A 62 18.09 31.76 -22.71
CA SER A 62 16.80 31.64 -23.40
C SER A 62 16.18 30.23 -23.32
N VAL A 63 16.36 29.56 -22.19
CA VAL A 63 15.80 28.22 -21.94
C VAL A 63 14.44 28.34 -21.25
N ASP A 64 13.40 27.90 -21.93
CA ASP A 64 12.06 27.75 -21.35
C ASP A 64 11.95 26.43 -20.59
N CYS A 65 11.87 26.51 -19.25
CA CYS A 65 11.78 25.34 -18.38
C CYS A 65 10.49 24.53 -18.55
N THR A 66 9.51 25.04 -19.30
CA THR A 66 8.29 24.33 -19.65
C THR A 66 8.42 23.47 -20.91
N LYS A 67 9.59 23.50 -21.58
CA LYS A 67 9.86 22.83 -22.86
C LYS A 67 11.26 22.21 -22.96
N LEU A 68 11.80 21.69 -21.87
CA LEU A 68 13.18 21.19 -21.75
C LEU A 68 13.56 20.18 -22.83
N LYS A 69 12.64 19.32 -23.28
CA LYS A 69 12.91 18.35 -24.37
C LYS A 69 13.35 18.98 -25.69
N GLU A 70 12.96 20.24 -25.95
CA GLU A 70 13.30 20.98 -27.17
C GLU A 70 14.75 21.48 -27.14
N TYR A 71 15.31 21.68 -25.94
CA TYR A 71 16.66 22.20 -25.73
C TYR A 71 17.71 21.09 -25.55
N PHE A 72 17.29 19.90 -25.11
CA PHE A 72 18.21 18.78 -24.84
C PHE A 72 17.94 17.59 -25.77
N LEU A 73 18.96 17.24 -26.56
CA LEU A 73 19.00 16.02 -27.35
C LEU A 73 18.82 14.78 -26.45
N PRO A 74 18.19 13.69 -26.93
CA PRO A 74 17.93 12.49 -26.13
C PRO A 74 19.14 11.95 -25.36
N GLU A 75 20.32 11.94 -25.98
CA GLU A 75 21.59 11.48 -25.40
C GLU A 75 22.08 12.35 -24.22
N LYS A 76 21.69 13.63 -24.22
CA LYS A 76 22.00 14.59 -23.16
C LYS A 76 20.87 14.72 -22.14
N ARG A 77 19.77 13.97 -22.26
CA ARG A 77 18.77 13.83 -21.19
C ARG A 77 19.28 12.88 -20.11
N ALA A 78 18.48 12.55 -19.12
CA ALA A 78 18.88 11.86 -17.88
C ALA A 78 19.75 12.75 -16.97
N PHE A 79 19.14 13.84 -16.49
CA PHE A 79 19.68 14.59 -15.36
C PHE A 79 19.35 13.87 -14.06
N ASP A 80 20.35 13.67 -13.19
CA ASP A 80 20.16 13.08 -11.87
C ASP A 80 19.52 14.07 -10.89
N CYS A 81 19.63 15.36 -11.18
CA CYS A 81 19.05 16.41 -10.36
C CYS A 81 18.65 17.62 -11.21
N ILE A 82 17.44 18.13 -11.00
CA ILE A 82 16.93 19.35 -11.63
C ILE A 82 16.52 20.33 -10.52
N TYR A 83 17.11 21.53 -10.48
CA TYR A 83 16.73 22.57 -9.53
C TYR A 83 15.93 23.67 -10.21
N PHE A 84 14.86 24.11 -9.55
CA PHE A 84 14.15 25.33 -9.91
C PHE A 84 13.86 26.15 -8.64
N ASN A 85 14.81 27.03 -8.29
CA ASN A 85 14.75 27.81 -7.06
C ASN A 85 13.90 29.08 -7.24
N PHE A 86 12.96 29.31 -6.33
CA PHE A 86 12.07 30.48 -6.32
C PHE A 86 11.40 30.76 -7.69
N PRO A 87 10.72 29.76 -8.28
CA PRO A 87 10.15 29.87 -9.62
C PRO A 87 9.11 30.98 -9.71
N HIS A 88 9.08 31.71 -10.82
CA HIS A 88 8.15 32.83 -11.00
C HIS A 88 7.85 33.09 -12.49
N CYS A 89 6.64 33.60 -12.78
CA CYS A 89 6.18 33.86 -14.16
C CYS A 89 6.58 35.25 -14.71
N GLY A 90 7.49 35.96 -14.04
CA GLY A 90 7.74 37.39 -14.25
C GLY A 90 6.60 38.30 -13.75
N ARG A 91 6.94 39.51 -13.27
CA ARG A 91 5.98 40.50 -12.72
C ARG A 91 5.10 39.96 -11.57
N LYS A 92 3.99 40.63 -11.25
CA LYS A 92 3.01 40.19 -10.23
C LYS A 92 2.09 39.11 -10.83
N ALA A 93 2.42 37.85 -10.61
CA ALA A 93 1.61 36.71 -11.02
C ALA A 93 0.72 36.21 -9.87
N GLY A 94 -0.54 35.91 -10.18
CA GLY A 94 -1.46 35.27 -9.24
C GLY A 94 -1.13 33.79 -9.04
N VAL A 95 -1.66 33.20 -7.97
CA VAL A 95 -1.41 31.80 -7.58
C VAL A 95 -1.71 30.82 -8.73
N VAL A 96 -2.78 31.05 -9.50
CA VAL A 96 -3.16 30.19 -10.65
C VAL A 96 -2.04 30.10 -11.69
N LYS A 97 -1.41 31.22 -12.05
CA LYS A 97 -0.31 31.23 -13.04
C LYS A 97 0.93 30.52 -12.52
N ASN A 98 1.23 30.65 -11.23
CA ASN A 98 2.38 29.96 -10.63
C ASN A 98 2.15 28.44 -10.57
N ARG A 99 0.92 27.99 -10.30
CA ARG A 99 0.54 26.57 -10.39
C ARG A 99 0.68 26.06 -11.82
N GLU A 100 0.26 26.84 -12.81
CA GLU A 100 0.37 26.49 -14.23
C GLU A 100 1.85 26.40 -14.68
N LEU A 101 2.71 27.33 -14.25
CA LEU A 101 4.15 27.27 -14.47
C LEU A 101 4.74 25.98 -13.89
N LEU A 102 4.46 25.69 -12.62
CA LEU A 102 4.95 24.47 -11.98
C LEU A 102 4.42 23.20 -12.65
N ALA A 103 3.15 23.16 -13.04
CA ALA A 103 2.55 22.00 -13.71
C ALA A 103 3.27 21.69 -15.03
N ARG A 104 3.54 22.73 -15.84
CA ARG A 104 4.29 22.57 -17.09
C ARG A 104 5.76 22.22 -16.84
N PHE A 105 6.38 22.83 -15.84
CA PHE A 105 7.75 22.55 -15.43
C PHE A 105 7.93 21.09 -15.00
N PHE A 106 7.07 20.55 -14.14
CA PHE A 106 7.19 19.15 -13.71
C PHE A 106 6.99 18.19 -14.88
N ARG A 107 6.01 18.45 -15.75
CA ARG A 107 5.81 17.64 -16.97
C ARG A 107 7.05 17.66 -17.87
N SER A 108 7.62 18.83 -18.07
CA SER A 108 8.84 19.01 -18.86
C SER A 108 10.07 18.35 -18.20
N SER A 109 10.16 18.39 -16.87
CA SER A 109 11.22 17.73 -16.10
C SER A 109 11.14 16.22 -16.24
N ALA A 110 9.94 15.64 -16.22
CA ALA A 110 9.73 14.21 -16.41
C ALA A 110 10.26 13.68 -17.76
N GLU A 111 10.42 14.52 -18.78
CA GLU A 111 10.93 14.13 -20.10
C GLU A 111 12.47 14.09 -20.16
N VAL A 112 13.16 14.73 -19.22
CA VAL A 112 14.63 14.90 -19.24
C VAL A 112 15.34 14.39 -17.99
N LEU A 113 14.60 14.08 -16.92
CA LEU A 113 15.12 13.53 -15.66
C LEU A 113 15.49 12.05 -15.82
N ALA A 114 16.55 11.61 -15.13
CA ALA A 114 16.90 10.20 -15.01
C ALA A 114 15.79 9.40 -14.29
N GLU A 115 15.86 8.08 -14.34
CA GLU A 115 14.88 7.19 -13.68
C GLU A 115 14.85 7.42 -12.16
N GLU A 116 16.03 7.39 -11.54
CA GLU A 116 16.24 7.64 -10.09
C GLU A 116 16.57 9.11 -9.80
N GLY A 117 16.25 10.02 -10.73
CA GLY A 117 16.58 11.43 -10.61
C GLY A 117 15.65 12.19 -9.66
N GLU A 118 16.14 13.34 -9.17
CA GLU A 118 15.43 14.20 -8.23
C GLU A 118 15.09 15.57 -8.84
N VAL A 119 13.91 16.10 -8.53
CA VAL A 119 13.52 17.48 -8.86
C VAL A 119 13.43 18.28 -7.57
N HIS A 120 14.21 19.35 -7.47
CA HIS A 120 14.30 20.21 -6.29
C HIS A 120 13.62 21.55 -6.58
N VAL A 121 12.67 21.94 -5.73
CA VAL A 121 11.94 23.21 -5.85
C VAL A 121 12.00 23.96 -4.53
N ALA A 122 12.77 25.05 -4.50
CA ALA A 122 12.79 25.97 -3.37
C ALA A 122 11.63 26.98 -3.47
N LEU A 123 10.82 27.07 -2.41
CA LEU A 123 9.67 27.97 -2.34
C LEU A 123 9.77 28.87 -1.09
N CYS A 124 9.30 30.11 -1.20
CA CYS A 124 9.21 31.00 -0.04
C CYS A 124 8.21 30.44 0.98
N ASN A 125 8.38 30.83 2.25
CA ASN A 125 7.56 30.38 3.35
C ASN A 125 6.03 30.42 3.07
N GLY A 126 5.36 29.29 3.22
CA GLY A 126 3.92 29.12 3.03
C GLY A 126 3.49 28.95 1.58
N GLN A 127 4.37 29.12 0.58
CA GLN A 127 4.00 28.96 -0.82
C GLN A 127 3.73 27.51 -1.17
N GLY A 128 4.45 26.55 -0.61
CA GLY A 128 4.25 25.11 -0.91
C GLY A 128 2.83 24.64 -0.56
N GLY A 129 2.32 25.10 0.59
CA GLY A 129 1.03 24.67 1.14
C GLY A 129 1.10 23.33 1.88
N THR A 130 2.30 22.87 2.18
CA THR A 130 2.56 21.60 2.84
C THR A 130 2.44 21.75 4.36
N PRO A 131 2.25 20.65 5.11
CA PRO A 131 2.36 20.67 6.57
C PRO A 131 3.74 21.13 7.10
N ALA A 132 4.79 21.13 6.29
CA ALA A 132 6.10 21.64 6.67
C ALA A 132 6.19 23.19 6.68
N ASP A 133 5.29 23.87 5.97
CA ASP A 133 5.25 25.33 5.93
C ASP A 133 4.80 25.94 7.27
N GLN A 134 5.45 27.04 7.69
CA GLN A 134 5.13 27.73 8.95
C GLN A 134 5.09 29.27 8.77
N PRO A 135 3.89 29.88 8.60
CA PRO A 135 2.56 29.29 8.70
C PRO A 135 2.16 28.53 7.43
N ARG A 136 1.42 27.45 7.61
CA ARG A 136 0.74 26.75 6.51
C ARG A 136 -0.37 27.64 5.97
N ARG A 137 -0.33 27.96 4.66
CA ARG A 137 -1.39 28.70 3.98
C ARG A 137 -2.58 27.79 3.65
N GLU A 138 -3.76 28.39 3.58
CA GLU A 138 -4.96 27.75 3.06
C GLU A 138 -4.72 27.13 1.68
N TRP A 139 -5.30 25.95 1.45
CA TRP A 139 -5.07 25.14 0.25
C TRP A 139 -5.30 25.94 -1.04
N HIS A 140 -6.41 26.69 -1.12
CA HIS A 140 -6.75 27.47 -2.32
C HIS A 140 -5.84 28.69 -2.53
N ASN A 141 -5.10 29.14 -1.51
CA ASN A 141 -4.18 30.29 -1.55
C ASN A 141 -2.69 29.89 -1.61
N SER A 142 -2.36 28.60 -1.54
CA SER A 142 -1.01 28.08 -1.70
C SER A 142 -0.71 27.65 -3.13
N TRP A 143 0.50 27.23 -3.45
CA TRP A 143 0.86 26.74 -4.78
C TRP A 143 0.57 25.25 -4.94
N GLN A 144 0.09 24.58 -3.90
CA GLN A 144 -0.32 23.17 -3.94
C GLN A 144 0.75 22.27 -4.55
N VAL A 145 2.02 22.51 -4.18
CA VAL A 145 3.19 22.02 -4.94
C VAL A 145 3.17 20.49 -5.11
N VAL A 146 2.71 19.76 -4.08
CA VAL A 146 2.61 18.29 -4.13
C VAL A 146 1.52 17.82 -5.10
N ALA A 147 0.33 18.44 -5.10
CA ALA A 147 -0.74 18.09 -6.04
C ALA A 147 -0.38 18.47 -7.49
N VAL A 148 0.34 19.58 -7.68
CA VAL A 148 0.83 19.99 -9.00
C VAL A 148 1.89 19.01 -9.52
N ALA A 149 2.83 18.60 -8.67
CA ALA A 149 3.85 17.60 -9.01
C ALA A 149 3.23 16.22 -9.29
N ALA A 150 2.21 15.82 -8.53
CA ALA A 150 1.50 14.56 -8.73
C ALA A 150 0.87 14.45 -10.14
N GLY A 151 0.37 15.56 -10.69
CA GLY A 151 -0.13 15.63 -12.08
C GLY A 151 0.93 15.37 -13.17
N ALA A 152 2.20 15.24 -12.80
CA ALA A 152 3.31 14.86 -13.67
C ALA A 152 4.02 13.57 -13.21
N GLY A 153 3.40 12.80 -12.31
CA GLY A 153 3.94 11.51 -11.84
C GLY A 153 5.03 11.63 -10.79
N PHE A 154 5.05 12.71 -10.00
CA PHE A 154 6.02 12.91 -8.92
C PHE A 154 5.39 12.83 -7.53
N ILE A 155 6.10 12.23 -6.58
CA ILE A 155 5.80 12.30 -5.15
C ILE A 155 6.82 13.19 -4.46
N LEU A 156 6.42 13.84 -3.36
CA LEU A 156 7.35 14.57 -2.50
C LEU A 156 8.09 13.56 -1.63
N SER A 157 9.38 13.36 -1.83
CA SER A 157 10.17 12.38 -1.06
C SER A 157 10.90 13.00 0.12
N ASN A 158 11.19 14.30 0.05
CA ASN A 158 11.83 15.00 1.16
C ASN A 158 11.46 16.49 1.17
N VAL A 159 11.50 17.09 2.34
CA VAL A 159 11.39 18.54 2.50
C VAL A 159 12.29 18.98 3.65
N HIS A 160 13.03 20.05 3.43
CA HIS A 160 13.92 20.60 4.45
C HIS A 160 14.04 22.12 4.30
N PRO A 161 14.51 22.84 5.34
CA PRO A 161 14.79 24.27 5.23
C PRO A 161 15.75 24.58 4.07
N PHE A 162 15.48 25.68 3.37
CA PHE A 162 16.41 26.23 2.39
C PHE A 162 17.33 27.23 3.11
N GLU A 163 18.54 26.79 3.43
CA GLU A 163 19.54 27.56 4.18
C GLU A 163 20.39 28.40 3.23
N ALA A 164 19.87 29.55 2.80
CA ALA A 164 20.57 30.42 1.86
C ALA A 164 21.93 30.90 2.41
N GLU A 165 22.04 31.05 3.72
CA GLU A 165 23.20 31.58 4.45
C GLU A 165 24.38 30.61 4.47
N THR A 166 24.15 29.31 4.30
CA THR A 166 25.21 28.29 4.28
C THR A 166 25.82 28.11 2.89
N ILE A 167 25.17 28.65 1.85
CA ILE A 167 25.62 28.56 0.47
C ILE A 167 26.57 29.73 0.17
N HIS A 168 27.87 29.46 0.27
CA HIS A 168 28.91 30.49 0.10
C HIS A 168 28.84 31.15 -1.29
N GLY A 169 28.67 32.48 -1.32
CA GLY A 169 28.61 33.27 -2.54
C GLY A 169 27.24 33.32 -3.22
N TYR A 170 26.23 32.62 -2.70
CA TYR A 170 24.88 32.68 -3.26
C TYR A 170 24.20 34.02 -2.97
N GLN A 171 23.58 34.58 -4.01
CA GLN A 171 22.79 35.80 -3.94
C GLN A 171 21.45 35.58 -4.64
N CYS A 172 20.37 35.52 -3.85
CA CYS A 172 19.02 35.40 -4.36
C CYS A 172 18.63 36.67 -5.14
N THR A 173 18.36 36.54 -6.43
CA THR A 173 17.99 37.63 -7.36
C THR A 173 16.86 37.19 -8.28
N GLY A 174 16.30 38.11 -9.09
CA GLY A 174 15.27 37.79 -10.08
C GLY A 174 13.83 38.03 -9.63
N TYR A 175 13.57 38.59 -8.44
CA TYR A 175 12.20 38.86 -8.00
C TYR A 175 11.48 39.82 -8.98
N ARG A 176 10.40 39.32 -9.59
CA ARG A 176 9.65 40.01 -10.67
C ARG A 176 10.51 40.35 -11.89
N SER A 177 11.53 39.53 -12.18
CA SER A 177 12.48 39.75 -13.27
C SER A 177 13.30 41.04 -13.08
N GLN A 178 13.60 41.38 -11.82
CA GLN A 178 14.43 42.53 -11.43
C GLN A 178 15.66 42.03 -10.65
N ASP A 179 16.67 42.89 -10.51
CA ASP A 179 17.81 42.66 -9.63
C ASP A 179 17.40 42.89 -8.14
N LYS A 180 16.45 42.06 -7.69
CA LYS A 180 15.86 42.07 -6.34
C LYS A 180 15.74 40.65 -5.82
N SER A 181 15.88 40.49 -4.52
CA SER A 181 15.81 39.20 -3.85
C SER A 181 14.38 38.77 -3.54
N PHE A 182 14.16 37.45 -3.48
CA PHE A 182 12.99 36.86 -2.86
C PHE A 182 13.15 36.84 -1.33
N CYS A 183 12.04 36.72 -0.61
CA CYS A 183 12.09 36.47 0.83
C CYS A 183 12.48 35.01 1.07
N VAL A 184 13.76 34.77 1.37
CA VAL A 184 14.31 33.42 1.64
C VAL A 184 14.12 32.96 3.08
N LYS A 185 13.79 33.87 4.00
CA LYS A 185 13.59 33.53 5.41
C LYS A 185 12.43 32.54 5.57
N GLY A 186 12.73 31.37 6.12
CA GLY A 186 11.75 30.28 6.29
C GLY A 186 11.35 29.61 4.99
N ALA A 187 12.13 29.77 3.90
CA ALA A 187 11.92 29.03 2.67
C ALA A 187 12.21 27.53 2.88
N LEU A 188 11.56 26.70 2.07
CA LEU A 188 11.69 25.26 2.09
C LEU A 188 12.14 24.75 0.73
N ASN A 189 13.04 23.77 0.74
CA ASN A 189 13.40 22.99 -0.43
C ASN A 189 12.56 21.70 -0.47
N HIS A 190 11.83 21.50 -1.56
CA HIS A 190 10.98 20.34 -1.78
C HIS A 190 11.65 19.42 -2.79
N ILE A 191 11.89 18.16 -2.42
CA ILE A 191 12.55 17.17 -3.26
C ILE A 191 11.52 16.17 -3.74
N PHE A 192 11.37 16.09 -5.06
CA PHE A 192 10.42 15.22 -5.73
C PHE A 192 11.15 14.11 -6.48
N THR A 193 10.60 12.91 -6.43
CA THR A 193 11.09 11.77 -7.20
C THR A 193 9.95 11.13 -7.97
N ARG A 194 10.29 10.33 -8.98
CA ARG A 194 9.28 9.65 -9.78
C ARG A 194 8.44 8.72 -8.91
N SER A 195 7.14 8.75 -9.16
CA SER A 195 6.20 7.77 -8.66
C SER A 195 6.29 6.51 -9.52
N THR A 196 6.03 5.36 -8.92
CA THR A 196 5.61 4.20 -9.71
C THR A 196 4.30 4.53 -10.44
N PRO A 197 4.10 4.07 -11.68
CA PRO A 197 2.84 4.30 -12.41
C PRO A 197 1.64 3.77 -11.64
N LEU A 198 0.47 4.42 -11.82
CA LEU A 198 -0.78 3.85 -11.33
C LEU A 198 -1.02 2.49 -11.99
N PRO A 199 -1.44 1.48 -11.22
CA PRO A 199 -1.58 0.14 -11.76
C PRO A 199 -2.76 0.06 -12.75
N CYS A 200 -2.51 -0.58 -13.89
CA CYS A 200 -3.56 -1.05 -14.79
C CYS A 200 -3.49 -2.57 -14.83
N PHE A 201 -4.41 -3.22 -14.11
CA PHE A 201 -4.40 -4.67 -13.99
C PHE A 201 -5.28 -5.32 -15.06
N LYS A 202 -4.66 -6.20 -15.85
CA LYS A 202 -5.39 -7.10 -16.74
C LYS A 202 -6.01 -8.24 -15.92
N PRO A 203 -7.16 -8.80 -16.34
CA PRO A 203 -7.70 -10.00 -15.72
C PRO A 203 -6.64 -11.11 -15.69
N VAL A 204 -6.50 -11.77 -14.53
CA VAL A 204 -5.56 -12.87 -14.32
C VAL A 204 -6.35 -14.14 -14.06
N SER A 205 -6.00 -15.21 -14.76
CA SER A 205 -6.47 -16.56 -14.46
C SER A 205 -5.48 -17.26 -13.54
N CYS A 206 -5.99 -17.97 -12.55
CA CYS A 206 -5.21 -18.82 -11.66
C CYS A 206 -5.54 -20.29 -11.95
N GLU A 207 -4.51 -21.09 -12.17
CA GLU A 207 -4.61 -22.54 -12.39
C GLU A 207 -4.21 -23.29 -11.12
N LEU A 208 -4.93 -24.36 -10.81
CA LEU A 208 -4.58 -25.27 -9.72
C LEU A 208 -5.12 -26.69 -9.96
N GLU A 209 -4.64 -27.63 -9.16
CA GLU A 209 -5.10 -29.02 -9.18
C GLU A 209 -6.08 -29.27 -8.02
N LEU A 210 -7.32 -29.68 -8.35
CA LEU A 210 -8.34 -30.11 -7.39
C LEU A 210 -8.78 -31.54 -7.72
N GLU A 211 -8.74 -32.45 -6.74
CA GLU A 211 -9.19 -33.84 -6.91
C GLU A 211 -8.54 -34.53 -8.15
N ARG A 212 -7.26 -34.24 -8.42
CA ARG A 212 -6.49 -34.70 -9.61
C ARG A 212 -6.99 -34.19 -10.95
N ARG A 213 -7.68 -33.04 -10.96
CA ARG A 213 -8.10 -32.33 -12.16
C ARG A 213 -7.52 -30.92 -12.13
N LYS A 214 -6.99 -30.49 -13.27
CA LYS A 214 -6.65 -29.09 -13.47
C LYS A 214 -7.93 -28.27 -13.61
N VAL A 215 -8.03 -27.22 -12.83
CA VAL A 215 -9.12 -26.24 -12.89
C VAL A 215 -8.52 -24.85 -12.91
N SER A 216 -9.25 -23.89 -13.47
CA SER A 216 -8.86 -22.48 -13.45
C SER A 216 -9.99 -21.59 -12.94
N PHE A 217 -9.64 -20.42 -12.43
CA PHE A 217 -10.60 -19.37 -12.07
C PHE A 217 -10.04 -17.98 -12.34
N GLN A 218 -10.93 -17.03 -12.63
CA GLN A 218 -10.55 -15.63 -12.75
C GLN A 218 -10.34 -15.02 -11.35
N VAL A 219 -9.15 -14.47 -11.12
CA VAL A 219 -8.82 -13.80 -9.87
C VAL A 219 -9.70 -12.54 -9.74
N PRO A 220 -10.37 -12.32 -8.60
CA PRO A 220 -11.10 -11.09 -8.36
C PRO A 220 -10.20 -9.87 -8.62
N GLN A 221 -10.70 -8.89 -9.39
CA GLN A 221 -9.88 -7.77 -9.88
C GLN A 221 -9.13 -7.03 -8.77
N VAL A 222 -9.72 -6.95 -7.58
CA VAL A 222 -9.16 -6.30 -6.39
C VAL A 222 -7.94 -7.04 -5.78
N LEU A 223 -7.71 -8.29 -6.19
CA LEU A 223 -6.66 -9.18 -5.70
C LEU A 223 -5.58 -9.47 -6.74
N VAL A 224 -5.72 -9.00 -7.99
CA VAL A 224 -4.84 -9.38 -9.12
C VAL A 224 -3.35 -9.16 -8.80
N ASP A 225 -3.03 -8.07 -8.11
CA ASP A 225 -1.67 -7.70 -7.73
C ASP A 225 -1.23 -8.24 -6.38
N LYS A 226 -2.10 -8.98 -5.68
CA LYS A 226 -1.88 -9.42 -4.30
C LYS A 226 -1.99 -10.92 -4.09
N ILE A 227 -2.68 -11.62 -5.00
CA ILE A 227 -3.00 -13.05 -4.89
C ILE A 227 -1.77 -13.91 -4.65
N ASN A 228 -0.62 -13.53 -5.23
CA ASN A 228 0.65 -14.24 -5.06
C ASN A 228 1.85 -13.28 -5.00
N ARG A 229 1.99 -12.57 -3.88
CA ARG A 229 3.10 -11.63 -3.66
C ARG A 229 4.36 -12.25 -3.04
N GLY A 230 4.32 -13.54 -2.73
CA GLY A 230 5.49 -14.27 -2.22
C GLY A 230 6.03 -13.76 -0.88
N PHE A 231 5.21 -13.11 -0.05
CA PHE A 231 5.70 -12.48 1.19
C PHE A 231 6.39 -13.48 2.12
N LEU A 232 5.89 -14.71 2.19
CA LEU A 232 6.40 -15.78 3.04
C LEU A 232 7.46 -16.67 2.35
N GLU A 233 7.87 -16.37 1.12
CA GLU A 233 8.88 -17.16 0.38
C GLU A 233 10.28 -17.05 0.98
N LEU A 234 11.12 -18.08 0.79
CA LEU A 234 12.45 -18.20 1.38
C LEU A 234 13.46 -17.08 1.03
N ASN A 235 13.19 -16.29 -0.03
CA ASN A 235 14.04 -15.17 -0.43
C ASN A 235 13.40 -13.79 -0.17
N SER A 236 12.20 -13.76 0.44
CA SER A 236 11.49 -12.52 0.75
C SER A 236 12.15 -11.80 1.93
N ASN A 237 12.40 -10.49 1.77
CA ASN A 237 12.83 -9.60 2.86
C ASN A 237 11.65 -8.90 3.54
N HIS A 238 10.43 -9.35 3.26
CA HIS A 238 9.22 -8.69 3.74
C HIS A 238 9.06 -8.83 5.27
N PRO A 239 8.71 -7.76 6.01
CA PRO A 239 8.62 -7.81 7.47
C PRO A 239 7.64 -8.86 8.01
N VAL A 240 6.56 -9.16 7.27
CA VAL A 240 5.61 -10.25 7.61
C VAL A 240 6.31 -11.59 7.74
N ARG A 241 7.25 -11.91 6.85
CA ARG A 241 8.01 -13.16 6.92
C ARG A 241 8.97 -13.15 8.11
N THR A 242 9.70 -12.05 8.32
CA THR A 242 10.59 -11.95 9.48
C THR A 242 9.83 -12.21 10.77
N ILE A 243 8.62 -11.66 10.91
CA ILE A 243 7.77 -11.88 12.08
C ILE A 243 7.35 -13.34 12.18
N LYS A 244 6.89 -13.97 11.08
CA LYS A 244 6.58 -15.41 11.05
C LYS A 244 7.77 -16.24 11.56
N GLU A 245 8.96 -16.02 10.99
CA GLU A 245 10.16 -16.81 11.29
C GLU A 245 10.59 -16.63 12.74
N LYS A 246 10.58 -15.40 13.27
CA LYS A 246 10.94 -15.13 14.66
C LYS A 246 9.93 -15.70 15.65
N LEU A 247 8.62 -15.56 15.39
CA LEU A 247 7.57 -16.20 16.20
C LEU A 247 7.72 -17.71 16.22
N THR A 248 8.00 -18.32 15.06
CA THR A 248 8.22 -19.77 14.94
C THR A 248 9.44 -20.21 15.74
N ALA A 249 10.57 -19.51 15.60
CA ALA A 249 11.81 -19.83 16.30
C ALA A 249 11.63 -19.78 17.81
N GLU A 250 11.03 -18.72 18.34
CA GLU A 250 10.82 -18.58 19.79
C GLU A 250 9.82 -19.60 20.35
N LEU A 251 8.72 -19.87 19.63
CA LEU A 251 7.77 -20.89 20.06
C LEU A 251 8.34 -22.31 20.02
N SER A 252 9.32 -22.56 19.15
CA SER A 252 10.02 -23.86 19.09
C SER A 252 10.89 -24.14 20.33
N GLU A 253 11.22 -23.12 21.13
CA GLU A 253 11.90 -23.30 22.42
C GLU A 253 10.95 -23.86 23.50
N ALA A 254 9.64 -23.59 23.36
CA ALA A 254 8.61 -24.00 24.32
C ALA A 254 7.82 -25.25 23.89
N PHE A 255 7.72 -25.52 22.59
CA PHE A 255 6.94 -26.62 22.03
C PHE A 255 7.71 -27.36 20.92
N PRO A 256 7.58 -28.69 20.80
CA PRO A 256 7.91 -29.38 19.55
C PRO A 256 7.06 -28.80 18.42
N LEU A 257 7.68 -28.29 17.36
CA LEU A 257 7.00 -27.53 16.31
C LEU A 257 7.01 -28.27 14.97
N GLN A 258 5.87 -28.30 14.28
CA GLN A 258 5.76 -28.80 12.91
C GLN A 258 5.07 -27.75 12.01
N ASP A 259 5.82 -27.19 11.06
CA ASP A 259 5.26 -26.30 10.03
C ASP A 259 4.55 -27.14 8.95
N ILE A 260 3.31 -26.77 8.62
CA ILE A 260 2.47 -27.42 7.63
C ILE A 260 2.28 -26.45 6.47
N ASP A 261 2.82 -26.82 5.31
CA ASP A 261 2.60 -26.05 4.09
C ASP A 261 1.12 -26.06 3.69
N CYS A 262 0.58 -24.90 3.33
CA CYS A 262 -0.83 -24.71 3.02
C CYS A 262 -0.98 -24.08 1.63
N CYS A 263 -0.69 -24.86 0.59
CA CYS A 263 -0.65 -24.36 -0.78
C CYS A 263 -2.04 -24.06 -1.38
N LEU A 264 -3.11 -24.68 -0.87
CA LEU A 264 -4.45 -24.54 -1.44
C LEU A 264 -5.15 -23.28 -0.92
N SER A 265 -5.35 -22.30 -1.80
CA SER A 265 -6.06 -21.05 -1.49
C SER A 265 -7.59 -21.16 -1.55
N LEU A 266 -8.13 -22.29 -2.02
CA LEU A 266 -9.57 -22.46 -2.25
C LEU A 266 -10.27 -23.27 -1.17
N LEU A 267 -11.43 -22.85 -0.71
CA LEU A 267 -12.24 -23.61 0.22
C LEU A 267 -13.57 -23.99 -0.42
N HIS A 268 -13.99 -25.24 -0.21
CA HIS A 268 -15.30 -25.72 -0.66
C HIS A 268 -16.41 -25.22 0.28
N GLN A 269 -17.56 -24.82 -0.28
CA GLN A 269 -18.67 -24.23 0.47
C GLN A 269 -19.13 -25.04 1.68
N GLY A 270 -19.08 -26.38 1.60
CA GLY A 270 -19.46 -27.28 2.70
C GLY A 270 -18.63 -27.13 3.99
N HIS A 271 -17.50 -26.41 3.96
CA HIS A 271 -16.69 -26.10 5.15
C HIS A 271 -17.00 -24.73 5.77
N LEU A 272 -17.93 -23.96 5.20
CA LEU A 272 -18.32 -22.61 5.65
C LEU A 272 -19.70 -22.64 6.33
N ASN A 273 -19.86 -23.39 7.42
CA ASN A 273 -21.11 -23.35 8.18
C ASN A 273 -21.21 -22.03 8.96
N GLY A 274 -22.18 -21.17 8.64
CA GLY A 274 -22.55 -19.99 9.44
C GLY A 274 -21.85 -18.66 9.12
N LEU A 275 -21.02 -18.59 8.08
CA LEU A 275 -20.35 -17.35 7.67
C LEU A 275 -21.25 -16.42 6.84
N CYS A 276 -21.06 -15.11 7.00
CA CYS A 276 -21.72 -14.11 6.14
C CYS A 276 -21.21 -14.23 4.69
N PRO A 277 -22.08 -14.54 3.70
CA PRO A 277 -21.67 -14.69 2.30
C PRO A 277 -21.04 -13.43 1.69
N SER A 278 -21.41 -12.24 2.17
CA SER A 278 -20.90 -10.95 1.68
C SER A 278 -19.42 -10.69 2.04
N ASN A 279 -18.83 -11.44 2.98
CA ASN A 279 -17.42 -11.26 3.37
C ASN A 279 -16.45 -12.17 2.60
N VAL A 280 -16.96 -12.95 1.65
CA VAL A 280 -16.23 -14.06 1.01
C VAL A 280 -16.09 -13.81 -0.49
N PHE A 281 -14.91 -14.09 -1.04
CA PHE A 281 -14.68 -14.08 -2.48
C PHE A 281 -15.09 -15.43 -3.09
N TRP A 282 -16.34 -15.51 -3.53
CA TRP A 282 -16.84 -16.64 -4.30
C TRP A 282 -16.19 -16.68 -5.68
N ILE A 283 -15.78 -17.87 -6.12
CA ILE A 283 -15.15 -18.08 -7.41
C ILE A 283 -15.92 -19.10 -8.23
N THR A 284 -15.89 -18.92 -9.55
CA THR A 284 -16.43 -19.88 -10.51
C THR A 284 -15.27 -20.64 -11.13
N LEU A 285 -15.24 -21.95 -10.95
CA LEU A 285 -14.24 -22.82 -11.56
C LEU A 285 -14.63 -23.09 -13.02
N SER A 286 -13.64 -22.98 -13.90
CA SER A 286 -13.73 -23.41 -15.29
C SER A 286 -12.86 -24.65 -15.48
N PRO A 287 -13.37 -25.74 -16.10
CA PRO A 287 -12.54 -26.86 -16.52
C PRO A 287 -11.57 -26.39 -17.63
N GLU A 288 -10.38 -26.99 -17.67
CA GLU A 288 -9.39 -26.68 -18.72
C GLU A 288 -9.97 -27.09 -20.10
N GLU A 289 -10.20 -26.13 -20.99
CA GLU A 289 -10.43 -26.40 -22.41
C GLU A 289 -9.07 -26.73 -23.05
N THR A 290 -8.97 -27.86 -23.75
CA THR A 290 -7.79 -28.17 -24.57
C THR A 290 -7.54 -27.02 -25.54
N PRO A 291 -6.34 -26.40 -25.57
CA PRO A 291 -6.11 -25.24 -26.41
C PRO A 291 -6.28 -25.62 -27.88
N SER A 292 -7.27 -25.01 -28.54
CA SER A 292 -7.37 -25.00 -29.99
C SER A 292 -6.17 -24.24 -30.55
N THR A 293 -5.48 -24.86 -31.49
CA THR A 293 -4.33 -24.32 -32.23
C THR A 293 -4.71 -23.04 -32.96
N GLU A 294 -4.52 -21.85 -32.38
CA GLU A 294 -4.49 -20.59 -33.14
C GLU A 294 -3.72 -19.47 -32.40
N GLU A 295 -2.60 -19.11 -33.04
CA GLU A 295 -1.80 -17.87 -33.00
C GLU A 295 -1.27 -17.26 -31.67
N MET A 296 0.07 -17.26 -31.57
CA MET A 296 0.89 -16.55 -30.57
C MET A 296 0.98 -15.05 -30.85
N PRO A 297 0.75 -14.16 -29.87
CA PRO A 297 1.38 -12.85 -29.83
C PRO A 297 2.66 -12.89 -28.98
N ILE A 298 3.73 -12.33 -29.53
CA ILE A 298 5.06 -12.19 -28.95
C ILE A 298 5.03 -11.10 -27.85
N GLY A 299 5.49 -11.41 -26.62
CA GLY A 299 6.05 -10.42 -25.69
C GLY A 299 5.56 -10.46 -24.23
N LEU A 300 6.50 -10.75 -23.32
CA LEU A 300 6.51 -10.72 -21.84
C LEU A 300 5.80 -11.88 -21.08
N PRO A 301 6.43 -12.46 -20.04
CA PRO A 301 5.99 -13.71 -19.45
C PRO A 301 4.75 -13.49 -18.59
N ASN A 302 3.63 -14.06 -19.01
CA ASN A 302 2.50 -14.33 -18.12
C ASN A 302 3.02 -15.17 -16.94
N ALA A 303 2.79 -14.69 -15.73
CA ALA A 303 3.11 -15.44 -14.51
C ALA A 303 2.22 -16.67 -14.43
N VAL A 304 2.69 -17.78 -15.01
CA VAL A 304 2.08 -19.11 -14.87
C VAL A 304 2.31 -19.56 -13.44
N LEU A 305 1.24 -19.67 -12.65
CA LEU A 305 1.27 -20.24 -11.32
C LEU A 305 1.34 -21.77 -11.45
N SER A 306 2.53 -22.34 -11.45
CA SER A 306 2.69 -23.79 -11.20
C SER A 306 3.19 -24.00 -9.78
N SER A 307 2.29 -24.00 -8.79
CA SER A 307 2.62 -24.58 -7.48
C SER A 307 2.46 -26.10 -7.56
N HIS A 308 3.56 -26.79 -7.86
CA HIS A 308 3.66 -28.24 -7.72
C HIS A 308 3.78 -28.61 -6.23
N VAL A 309 2.67 -28.68 -5.48
CA VAL A 309 2.58 -29.56 -4.30
C VAL A 309 1.14 -30.05 -4.14
N ASP A 310 0.98 -31.32 -4.45
CA ASP A 310 -0.29 -32.04 -4.44
C ASP A 310 -0.49 -32.66 -3.04
N PHE A 311 -1.39 -32.12 -2.22
CA PHE A 311 -1.75 -32.69 -0.90
C PHE A 311 -2.61 -33.97 -1.02
N CYS A 312 -2.83 -34.47 -2.24
CA CYS A 312 -3.49 -35.75 -2.52
C CYS A 312 -2.52 -36.89 -2.86
N ARG A 313 -1.22 -36.77 -2.52
CA ARG A 313 -0.26 -37.86 -2.70
C ARG A 313 -0.34 -38.86 -1.54
N ASP A 314 -1.30 -39.77 -1.67
CA ASP A 314 -1.33 -41.06 -0.98
C ASP A 314 0.05 -41.76 -1.11
N ARG A 315 0.73 -41.91 0.02
CA ARG A 315 1.41 -43.17 0.33
C ARG A 315 0.70 -43.73 1.55
N ASP A 316 -0.34 -44.52 1.34
CA ASP A 316 -0.27 -45.93 1.69
C ASP A 316 -1.52 -46.72 1.30
N LYS A 317 -1.29 -48.02 1.14
CA LYS A 317 -2.23 -49.04 0.71
C LYS A 317 -3.47 -49.09 1.62
N ASN A 318 -4.62 -49.22 0.97
CA ASN A 318 -5.86 -49.84 1.45
C ASN A 318 -6.59 -49.14 2.62
N GLY A 319 -7.58 -48.33 2.28
CA GLY A 319 -8.59 -47.85 3.22
C GLY A 319 -9.68 -47.02 2.54
N TRP A 320 -10.51 -47.65 1.70
CA TRP A 320 -11.66 -47.01 1.06
C TRP A 320 -12.69 -46.54 2.09
N VAL A 321 -13.10 -45.28 2.02
CA VAL A 321 -14.43 -44.83 2.47
C VAL A 321 -15.16 -44.26 1.25
N LYS A 322 -16.19 -45.00 0.81
CA LYS A 322 -17.16 -44.54 -0.19
C LYS A 322 -17.93 -43.35 0.38
N VAL A 323 -17.80 -42.18 -0.22
CA VAL A 323 -18.80 -41.11 -0.08
C VAL A 323 -19.96 -41.47 -1.01
N GLN A 324 -21.17 -41.53 -0.45
CA GLN A 324 -22.40 -41.82 -1.19
C GLN A 324 -22.60 -40.82 -2.33
N GLU A 325 -22.83 -41.34 -3.53
CA GLU A 325 -23.40 -40.60 -4.65
C GLU A 325 -24.79 -40.10 -4.25
N GLY A 326 -24.94 -38.78 -4.17
CA GLY A 326 -26.21 -38.14 -3.82
C GLY A 326 -26.20 -36.66 -4.21
N HIS A 327 -26.91 -36.37 -5.30
CA HIS A 327 -27.35 -35.06 -5.79
C HIS A 327 -26.31 -34.06 -6.33
N HIS A 328 -26.51 -33.69 -7.60
CA HIS A 328 -25.87 -32.58 -8.31
C HIS A 328 -26.19 -31.22 -7.65
N THR A 329 -25.46 -30.86 -6.61
CA THR A 329 -25.27 -29.46 -6.22
C THR A 329 -24.03 -28.95 -6.93
N SER A 330 -24.13 -27.82 -7.63
CA SER A 330 -22.97 -27.17 -8.22
C SER A 330 -21.94 -26.89 -7.11
N LYS A 331 -20.78 -27.55 -7.13
CA LYS A 331 -19.72 -27.35 -6.12
C LYS A 331 -19.26 -25.88 -6.19
N GLN A 332 -19.69 -25.05 -5.25
CA GLN A 332 -19.26 -23.66 -5.17
C GLN A 332 -17.98 -23.56 -4.33
N TYR A 333 -16.99 -22.83 -4.85
CA TYR A 333 -15.70 -22.62 -4.18
C TYR A 333 -15.55 -21.14 -3.86
N CYS A 334 -14.74 -20.85 -2.84
CA CYS A 334 -14.32 -19.49 -2.53
C CYS A 334 -12.81 -19.45 -2.28
N LEU A 335 -12.23 -18.24 -2.35
CA LEU A 335 -10.93 -18.01 -1.73
C LEU A 335 -11.08 -18.16 -0.21
N ARG A 336 -10.14 -18.87 0.43
CA ARG A 336 -10.20 -19.17 1.86
C ARG A 336 -10.19 -17.88 2.69
N PRO A 337 -11.19 -17.64 3.55
CA PRO A 337 -11.20 -16.45 4.40
C PRO A 337 -10.41 -16.63 5.69
N SER A 338 -10.09 -17.86 6.07
CA SER A 338 -9.21 -18.22 7.19
C SER A 338 -8.53 -19.56 6.90
N LEU A 339 -7.40 -19.82 7.56
CA LEU A 339 -6.73 -21.12 7.64
C LEU A 339 -7.40 -22.07 8.64
N LEU A 340 -8.33 -21.58 9.47
CA LEU A 340 -9.01 -22.39 10.47
C LEU A 340 -9.79 -23.59 9.88
N PRO A 341 -10.58 -23.44 8.80
CA PRO A 341 -11.25 -24.59 8.17
C PRO A 341 -10.28 -25.66 7.64
N TYR A 342 -9.07 -25.24 7.25
CA TYR A 342 -8.01 -26.17 6.86
C TYR A 342 -7.44 -26.91 8.06
N ALA A 343 -7.14 -26.19 9.15
CA ALA A 343 -6.72 -26.81 10.40
C ALA A 343 -7.75 -27.85 10.85
N GLN A 344 -9.05 -27.53 10.80
CA GLN A 344 -10.16 -28.45 11.09
C GLN A 344 -10.12 -29.73 10.25
N ALA A 345 -9.94 -29.60 8.94
CA ALA A 345 -9.88 -30.75 8.04
C ALA A 345 -8.69 -31.66 8.33
N ILE A 346 -7.53 -31.10 8.70
CA ILE A 346 -6.35 -31.89 9.09
C ILE A 346 -6.61 -32.57 10.45
N ILE A 347 -7.24 -31.88 11.40
CA ILE A 347 -7.53 -32.41 12.75
C ILE A 347 -8.42 -33.66 12.64
N GLN A 348 -9.46 -33.60 11.81
CA GLN A 348 -10.39 -34.71 11.57
C GLN A 348 -9.71 -35.95 10.96
N ARG A 349 -8.58 -35.78 10.27
CA ARG A 349 -7.79 -36.89 9.69
C ARG A 349 -6.87 -37.57 10.72
N GLY A 350 -6.81 -37.08 11.96
CA GLY A 350 -6.06 -37.71 13.06
C GLY A 350 -4.55 -37.47 13.07
N ALA A 351 -4.08 -36.40 12.42
CA ALA A 351 -2.65 -36.16 12.16
C ALA A 351 -1.89 -35.35 13.24
N PHE A 352 -2.38 -35.29 14.49
CA PHE A 352 -1.81 -34.42 15.54
C PHE A 352 -1.38 -35.23 16.78
N PRO A 353 -0.08 -35.49 16.98
CA PRO A 353 0.40 -36.05 18.25
C PRO A 353 0.16 -35.05 19.41
N PRO A 354 -0.33 -35.51 20.57
CA PRO A 354 -0.56 -34.63 21.72
C PRO A 354 0.71 -33.88 22.15
N GLY A 355 0.57 -32.58 22.45
CA GLY A 355 1.67 -31.73 22.92
C GLY A 355 2.61 -31.19 21.84
N THR A 356 2.39 -31.51 20.56
CA THR A 356 3.10 -30.91 19.42
C THR A 356 2.33 -29.69 18.92
N LEU A 357 3.04 -28.60 18.64
CA LEU A 357 2.48 -27.37 18.10
C LEU A 357 2.63 -27.38 16.58
N HIS A 358 1.51 -27.44 15.87
CA HIS A 358 1.51 -27.37 14.42
C HIS A 358 1.23 -25.95 13.96
N VAL A 359 1.96 -25.50 12.95
CA VAL A 359 1.87 -24.14 12.43
C VAL A 359 1.37 -24.19 11.00
N LEU A 360 0.33 -23.42 10.71
CA LEU A 360 -0.13 -23.14 9.36
C LEU A 360 0.10 -21.66 9.11
N SER A 361 0.59 -21.29 7.93
CA SER A 361 0.75 -19.88 7.57
C SER A 361 0.46 -19.67 6.10
N GLY A 362 -0.19 -18.56 5.75
CA GLY A 362 -0.48 -18.25 4.36
C GLY A 362 -1.45 -17.09 4.18
N PRO A 363 -1.66 -16.67 2.93
CA PRO A 363 -2.62 -15.63 2.61
C PRO A 363 -4.05 -16.13 2.81
N VAL A 364 -4.90 -15.24 3.32
CA VAL A 364 -6.35 -15.41 3.45
C VAL A 364 -7.06 -14.20 2.85
N PHE A 365 -8.31 -14.37 2.42
CA PHE A 365 -9.01 -13.41 1.56
C PHE A 365 -10.40 -13.10 2.10
N ARG A 366 -10.67 -11.82 2.39
CA ARG A 366 -11.94 -11.36 2.95
C ARG A 366 -12.41 -10.12 2.21
N GLN A 367 -13.68 -10.06 1.83
CA GLN A 367 -14.26 -8.76 1.48
C GLN A 367 -14.43 -7.96 2.77
N CYS A 368 -14.09 -6.67 2.72
CA CYS A 368 -14.05 -5.81 3.90
C CYS A 368 -14.36 -4.36 3.53
N LEU A 369 -14.77 -3.60 4.54
CA LEU A 369 -14.90 -2.15 4.41
C LEU A 369 -13.51 -1.53 4.16
N ILE A 370 -13.49 -0.29 3.67
CA ILE A 370 -12.27 0.42 3.32
C ILE A 370 -11.86 1.26 4.51
N SER A 371 -10.67 1.00 5.02
CA SER A 371 -9.98 1.80 6.02
C SER A 371 -8.46 1.61 5.87
N PRO A 372 -7.62 2.47 6.47
CA PRO A 372 -6.18 2.25 6.54
C PRO A 372 -5.78 0.95 7.27
N TYR A 373 -6.70 0.33 8.01
CA TYR A 373 -6.49 -0.88 8.82
C TYR A 373 -7.34 -2.06 8.33
N SER A 374 -7.77 -2.05 7.06
CA SER A 374 -8.46 -3.19 6.45
C SER A 374 -7.97 -3.47 5.03
N MET A 375 -7.47 -4.68 4.82
CA MET A 375 -7.06 -5.19 3.51
C MET A 375 -7.85 -6.45 3.14
N PRO A 376 -8.19 -6.63 1.84
CA PRO A 376 -8.97 -7.77 1.40
C PRO A 376 -8.15 -9.07 1.36
N VAL A 377 -6.85 -8.97 1.60
CA VAL A 377 -5.89 -10.05 1.66
C VAL A 377 -4.84 -9.72 2.70
N PHE A 378 -4.47 -10.73 3.49
CA PHE A 378 -3.43 -10.64 4.51
C PHE A 378 -2.92 -12.03 4.88
N HIS A 379 -1.84 -12.10 5.64
CA HIS A 379 -1.26 -13.36 6.09
C HIS A 379 -1.75 -13.73 7.48
N GLU A 380 -2.34 -14.92 7.58
CA GLU A 380 -2.71 -15.53 8.85
C GLU A 380 -1.67 -16.56 9.25
N MET A 381 -1.37 -16.64 10.54
CA MET A 381 -0.57 -17.71 11.16
C MET A 381 -1.44 -18.40 12.22
N VAL A 382 -1.71 -19.69 12.03
CA VAL A 382 -2.54 -20.49 12.93
C VAL A 382 -1.70 -21.55 13.61
N PHE A 383 -1.75 -21.56 14.93
CA PHE A 383 -1.17 -22.58 15.79
C PHE A 383 -2.25 -23.57 16.21
N VAL A 384 -1.96 -24.86 16.08
CA VAL A 384 -2.85 -25.97 16.46
C VAL A 384 -2.12 -26.86 17.46
N CYS A 385 -2.70 -27.06 18.63
CA CYS A 385 -2.16 -27.95 19.65
C CYS A 385 -3.24 -28.88 20.18
N ALA A 386 -3.03 -30.19 20.09
CA ALA A 386 -3.88 -31.19 20.72
C ALA A 386 -3.36 -31.47 22.14
N VAL A 387 -4.23 -31.36 23.14
CA VAL A 387 -3.89 -31.57 24.56
C VAL A 387 -4.92 -32.46 25.25
N ASN A 388 -4.54 -33.08 26.37
CA ASN A 388 -5.47 -33.87 27.17
C ASN A 388 -6.55 -32.98 27.78
N ARG A 389 -7.78 -33.47 27.81
CA ARG A 389 -8.91 -32.79 28.46
C ARG A 389 -8.56 -32.45 29.91
N GLY A 390 -8.80 -31.21 30.31
CA GLY A 390 -8.44 -30.65 31.61
C GLY A 390 -7.12 -29.89 31.63
N THR A 391 -6.31 -29.92 30.56
CA THR A 391 -5.04 -29.17 30.46
C THR A 391 -5.09 -28.00 29.47
N GLU A 392 -6.23 -27.76 28.81
CA GLU A 392 -6.42 -26.68 27.82
C GLU A 392 -6.01 -25.31 28.34
N ASN A 393 -6.45 -24.94 29.56
CA ASN A 393 -6.11 -23.64 30.16
C ASN A 393 -4.60 -23.48 30.37
N SER A 394 -3.89 -24.54 30.75
CA SER A 394 -2.44 -24.50 30.89
C SER A 394 -1.75 -24.27 29.54
N CYS A 395 -2.23 -24.95 28.49
CA CYS A 395 -1.74 -24.77 27.12
C CYS A 395 -1.98 -23.33 26.61
N ILE A 396 -3.20 -22.79 26.80
CA ILE A 396 -3.54 -21.41 26.44
C ILE A 396 -2.60 -20.43 27.15
N GLN A 397 -2.41 -20.56 28.46
CA GLN A 397 -1.52 -19.67 29.21
C GLN A 397 -0.06 -19.73 28.72
N MET A 398 0.43 -20.92 28.36
CA MET A 398 1.75 -21.07 27.75
C MET A 398 1.82 -20.41 26.37
N LEU A 399 0.83 -20.63 25.49
CA LEU A 399 0.80 -20.02 24.16
C LEU A 399 0.76 -18.49 24.26
N VAL A 400 -0.14 -17.95 25.09
CA VAL A 400 -0.23 -16.50 25.34
C VAL A 400 1.10 -15.95 25.83
N LYS A 401 1.70 -16.58 26.84
CA LYS A 401 2.96 -16.12 27.42
C LYS A 401 4.06 -16.07 26.36
N ASN A 402 4.23 -17.14 25.59
CA ASN A 402 5.27 -17.22 24.58
C ASN A 402 5.02 -16.23 23.43
N ILE A 403 3.80 -16.16 22.88
CA ILE A 403 3.45 -15.18 21.84
C ILE A 403 3.72 -13.75 22.33
N LYS A 404 3.30 -13.42 23.56
CA LYS A 404 3.53 -12.11 24.16
C LYS A 404 5.02 -11.81 24.32
N SER A 405 5.80 -12.76 24.86
CA SER A 405 7.25 -12.63 25.00
C SER A 405 7.93 -12.42 23.65
N SER A 406 7.48 -13.12 22.60
CA SER A 406 8.03 -12.98 21.25
C SER A 406 7.73 -11.64 20.61
N ILE A 407 6.49 -11.17 20.71
CA ILE A 407 6.15 -9.82 20.24
C ILE A 407 6.95 -8.76 21.04
N GLN A 408 7.18 -8.97 22.33
CA GLN A 408 8.02 -8.08 23.14
C GLN A 408 9.49 -8.11 22.73
N ALA A 409 10.05 -9.28 22.45
CA ALA A 409 11.43 -9.43 21.97
C ALA A 409 11.61 -8.75 20.61
N LEU A 410 10.65 -8.93 19.70
CA LEU A 410 10.59 -8.21 18.42
C LEU A 410 10.59 -6.69 18.63
N HIS A 411 9.74 -6.18 19.52
CA HIS A 411 9.64 -4.76 19.81
C HIS A 411 10.89 -4.19 20.49
N GLN A 412 11.58 -4.95 21.34
CA GLN A 412 12.83 -4.50 21.99
C GLN A 412 13.94 -4.20 20.97
N THR A 413 13.88 -4.78 19.77
CA THR A 413 14.79 -4.40 18.68
C THR A 413 14.49 -3.02 18.08
N LEU A 414 13.33 -2.42 18.41
CA LEU A 414 12.78 -1.17 17.88
C LEU A 414 12.24 -0.24 18.98
N PRO A 415 13.04 0.17 19.98
CA PRO A 415 12.53 0.93 21.12
C PRO A 415 12.27 2.39 20.73
N SER A 416 11.10 2.66 20.17
CA SER A 416 10.66 4.01 19.81
C SER A 416 9.33 4.41 20.40
N PHE A 417 8.47 3.44 20.73
CA PHE A 417 7.16 3.69 21.32
C PHE A 417 6.86 2.68 22.42
N LYS A 418 5.81 2.93 23.21
CA LYS A 418 5.37 2.01 24.25
C LYS A 418 4.34 1.06 23.66
N LEU A 419 4.70 -0.22 23.56
CA LEU A 419 3.79 -1.29 23.17
C LEU A 419 3.14 -1.93 24.40
N LYS A 420 1.81 -1.97 24.45
CA LYS A 420 1.06 -2.72 25.45
C LYS A 420 0.33 -3.88 24.77
N ILE A 421 0.51 -5.08 25.32
CA ILE A 421 -0.18 -6.30 24.87
C ILE A 421 -1.18 -6.68 25.95
N SER A 422 -2.47 -6.59 25.65
CA SER A 422 -3.56 -7.03 26.53
C SER A 422 -4.11 -8.38 26.07
N LEU A 423 -4.56 -9.15 27.07
CA LEU A 423 -5.35 -10.35 26.88
C LEU A 423 -6.72 -10.06 27.51
N GLU A 424 -7.76 -10.15 26.72
CA GLU A 424 -9.13 -9.88 27.17
C GLU A 424 -9.99 -11.11 26.89
N GLU A 425 -10.77 -11.53 27.90
CA GLU A 425 -11.85 -12.49 27.69
C GLU A 425 -12.89 -11.87 26.76
N ALA A 426 -13.43 -12.65 25.82
CA ALA A 426 -14.30 -12.15 24.76
C ALA A 426 -15.72 -11.70 25.22
N THR A 427 -15.90 -11.23 26.46
CA THR A 427 -17.20 -10.87 27.03
C THR A 427 -17.72 -9.53 26.48
N SER A 428 -18.83 -9.61 25.71
CA SER A 428 -19.66 -8.52 25.16
C SER A 428 -18.94 -7.38 24.42
N PHE A 429 -18.91 -7.49 23.09
CA PHE A 429 -18.30 -6.51 22.18
C PHE A 429 -19.20 -5.29 21.90
N GLU A 430 -18.99 -4.18 22.60
CA GLU A 430 -19.48 -2.83 22.21
C GLU A 430 -18.31 -1.86 22.07
N THR A 431 -17.78 -1.73 20.85
CA THR A 431 -16.87 -0.64 20.42
C THR A 431 -16.48 -0.94 18.97
N ALA A 432 -16.82 -0.03 18.07
CA ALA A 432 -16.88 -0.24 16.62
C ALA A 432 -15.52 -0.13 15.90
N GLU A 433 -14.44 0.25 16.60
CA GLU A 433 -13.20 0.69 15.92
C GLU A 433 -12.08 -0.37 15.92
N LEU A 434 -12.36 -1.61 16.35
CA LEU A 434 -11.31 -2.57 16.71
C LEU A 434 -11.55 -4.03 16.28
N LYS A 435 -12.55 -4.31 15.42
CA LYS A 435 -13.16 -5.65 15.37
C LYS A 435 -13.28 -6.33 14.02
N ASP A 436 -12.65 -5.90 12.93
CA ASP A 436 -12.78 -6.65 11.67
C ASP A 436 -12.20 -8.06 11.76
N PHE A 437 -10.99 -8.21 12.30
CA PHE A 437 -10.36 -9.52 12.48
C PHE A 437 -11.12 -10.35 13.52
N ALA A 438 -11.31 -9.81 14.74
CA ALA A 438 -11.98 -10.52 15.83
C ALA A 438 -13.46 -10.86 15.56
N ALA A 439 -14.22 -9.96 14.93
CA ALA A 439 -15.63 -10.20 14.60
C ALA A 439 -15.82 -11.20 13.46
N PHE A 440 -14.85 -11.30 12.54
CA PHE A 440 -14.86 -12.39 11.58
C PHE A 440 -14.52 -13.72 12.27
N GLU A 441 -13.48 -13.74 13.09
CA GLU A 441 -13.04 -14.95 13.80
C GLU A 441 -14.10 -15.50 14.77
N SER A 442 -14.93 -14.64 15.38
CA SER A 442 -16.03 -15.06 16.26
C SER A 442 -17.22 -15.66 15.53
N GLN A 443 -17.36 -15.43 14.20
CA GLN A 443 -18.38 -16.09 13.39
C GLN A 443 -18.02 -17.55 13.08
N LEU A 444 -16.73 -17.89 13.10
CA LEU A 444 -16.26 -19.25 12.82
C LEU A 444 -16.48 -20.19 14.02
N SER A 445 -16.23 -19.69 15.23
CA SER A 445 -16.33 -20.45 16.48
C SER A 445 -16.28 -19.50 17.68
N LYS A 446 -16.67 -19.99 18.85
CA LYS A 446 -16.63 -19.19 20.09
C LYS A 446 -15.18 -18.86 20.46
N THR A 447 -14.82 -17.58 20.36
CA THR A 447 -13.53 -17.06 20.82
C THR A 447 -13.49 -16.98 22.34
N GLU A 448 -12.39 -17.42 22.96
CA GLU A 448 -12.20 -17.33 24.42
C GLU A 448 -11.38 -16.11 24.79
N TYR A 449 -10.30 -15.86 24.05
CA TYR A 449 -9.38 -14.76 24.33
C TYR A 449 -9.02 -13.96 23.07
N LEU A 450 -8.79 -12.68 23.27
CA LEU A 450 -8.24 -11.78 22.25
C LEU A 450 -6.82 -11.35 22.61
N ILE A 451 -5.97 -11.29 21.59
CA ILE A 451 -4.65 -10.69 21.67
C ILE A 451 -4.76 -9.31 21.02
N SER A 452 -4.62 -8.27 21.84
CA SER A 452 -4.69 -6.88 21.40
C SER A 452 -3.35 -6.19 21.63
N MET A 453 -2.96 -5.36 20.66
CA MET A 453 -1.78 -4.52 20.73
C MET A 453 -2.19 -3.06 20.68
N GLU A 454 -1.70 -2.28 21.64
CA GLU A 454 -1.91 -0.83 21.72
C GLU A 454 -0.57 -0.12 21.51
N VAL A 455 -0.58 0.83 20.57
CA VAL A 455 0.53 1.76 20.32
C VAL A 455 0.01 3.17 20.51
N GLU A 456 0.60 3.89 21.47
CA GLU A 456 0.27 5.27 21.90
C GLU A 456 -1.20 5.48 22.31
N THR A 457 -2.14 5.47 21.35
CA THR A 457 -3.59 5.68 21.54
C THR A 457 -4.49 4.82 20.65
N SER A 458 -3.94 4.03 19.72
CA SER A 458 -4.72 3.13 18.85
C SER A 458 -4.45 1.67 19.22
N GLY A 459 -5.51 0.93 19.56
CA GLY A 459 -5.47 -0.52 19.75
C GLY A 459 -5.86 -1.24 18.47
N SER A 460 -5.28 -2.42 18.22
CA SER A 460 -5.75 -3.36 17.19
C SER A 460 -5.76 -4.79 17.74
N CYS A 461 -6.82 -5.54 17.47
CA CYS A 461 -6.84 -6.97 17.74
C CYS A 461 -6.00 -7.67 16.65
N VAL A 462 -4.90 -8.28 17.08
CA VAL A 462 -3.93 -8.94 16.20
C VAL A 462 -4.02 -10.45 16.23
N GLY A 463 -4.82 -11.00 17.15
CA GLY A 463 -4.95 -12.44 17.30
C GLY A 463 -6.09 -12.88 18.19
N VAL A 464 -6.45 -14.15 18.07
CA VAL A 464 -7.53 -14.79 18.84
C VAL A 464 -7.09 -16.17 19.30
N ILE A 465 -7.56 -16.60 20.47
CA ILE A 465 -7.34 -17.95 20.99
C ILE A 465 -8.68 -18.57 21.36
N ARG A 466 -8.82 -19.86 21.06
CA ARG A 466 -10.02 -20.65 21.31
C ARG A 466 -9.68 -22.10 21.64
N THR A 467 -10.59 -22.75 22.33
CA THR A 467 -10.66 -24.21 22.40
C THR A 467 -11.74 -24.70 21.45
N ASP A 468 -11.51 -25.86 20.87
CA ASP A 468 -12.55 -26.57 20.15
C ASP A 468 -12.65 -28.01 20.66
N HIS A 469 -13.89 -28.50 20.70
CA HIS A 469 -14.26 -29.84 21.15
C HIS A 469 -14.68 -30.67 19.95
N TYR A 470 -13.78 -30.82 18.97
CA TYR A 470 -14.01 -31.71 17.85
C TYR A 470 -14.27 -33.14 18.36
N GLN A 471 -15.10 -33.90 17.63
CA GLN A 471 -15.13 -35.35 17.72
C GLN A 471 -13.81 -35.90 17.17
N LEU A 472 -12.72 -35.68 17.90
CA LEU A 472 -11.47 -36.38 17.68
C LEU A 472 -11.73 -37.88 17.81
N VAL A 473 -10.95 -38.68 17.09
CA VAL A 473 -11.01 -40.15 17.15
C VAL A 473 -10.83 -40.66 18.60
N SER A 474 -10.23 -39.84 19.48
CA SER A 474 -10.19 -40.04 20.93
C SER A 474 -11.00 -38.98 21.67
N SER A 475 -11.92 -39.40 22.55
CA SER A 475 -12.75 -38.54 23.41
C SER A 475 -11.98 -37.78 24.50
N GLU A 476 -10.69 -38.09 24.67
CA GLU A 476 -9.83 -37.58 25.75
C GLU A 476 -9.03 -36.33 25.38
N LEU A 477 -9.03 -35.92 24.10
CA LEU A 477 -8.25 -34.78 23.61
C LEU A 477 -9.13 -33.55 23.33
N VAL A 478 -8.55 -32.37 23.55
CA VAL A 478 -9.10 -31.05 23.24
C VAL A 478 -8.10 -30.32 22.34
N VAL A 479 -8.58 -29.53 21.39
CA VAL A 479 -7.69 -28.73 20.52
C VAL A 479 -7.69 -27.29 20.99
N VAL A 480 -6.49 -26.73 21.19
CA VAL A 480 -6.26 -25.31 21.39
C VAL A 480 -5.76 -24.70 20.09
N LEU A 481 -6.38 -23.60 19.67
CA LEU A 481 -6.09 -22.90 18.44
C LEU A 481 -5.76 -21.44 18.75
N ALA A 482 -4.67 -20.93 18.16
CA ALA A 482 -4.34 -19.50 18.19
C ALA A 482 -4.15 -19.00 16.76
N SER A 483 -4.91 -17.98 16.36
CA SER A 483 -4.80 -17.36 15.03
C SER A 483 -4.25 -15.95 15.17
N LEU A 484 -3.20 -15.61 14.42
CA LEU A 484 -2.56 -14.29 14.39
C LEU A 484 -2.63 -13.67 13.00
N ASN A 485 -2.85 -12.36 12.94
CA ASN A 485 -2.73 -11.56 11.72
C ASN A 485 -1.32 -10.99 11.61
N LEU A 486 -0.47 -11.61 10.78
CA LEU A 486 0.94 -11.23 10.67
C LEU A 486 1.14 -9.86 10.04
N ASP A 487 0.25 -9.45 9.15
CA ASP A 487 0.30 -8.14 8.52
C ASP A 487 0.04 -7.00 9.52
N LEU A 488 -1.00 -7.13 10.37
CA LEU A 488 -1.27 -6.15 11.43
C LEU A 488 -0.13 -6.11 12.45
N LEU A 489 0.46 -7.25 12.81
CA LEU A 489 1.68 -7.29 13.63
C LEU A 489 2.82 -6.51 12.96
N ALA A 490 3.04 -6.70 11.65
CA ALA A 490 4.05 -5.98 10.90
C ALA A 490 3.81 -4.47 10.88
N MET A 491 2.56 -4.05 10.67
CA MET A 491 2.20 -2.64 10.70
C MET A 491 2.53 -1.99 12.04
N LEU A 492 2.07 -2.60 13.14
CA LEU A 492 2.27 -2.05 14.48
C LEU A 492 3.74 -2.06 14.89
N LEU A 493 4.47 -3.14 14.64
CA LEU A 493 5.90 -3.24 15.00
C LEU A 493 6.78 -2.30 14.17
N CYS A 494 6.46 -2.09 12.90
CA CYS A 494 7.26 -1.25 11.99
C CYS A 494 6.76 0.20 11.91
N GLY A 495 5.71 0.59 12.66
CA GLY A 495 5.17 1.95 12.62
C GLY A 495 4.55 2.33 11.27
N ILE A 496 3.92 1.38 10.57
CA ILE A 496 3.23 1.62 9.30
C ILE A 496 1.78 2.02 9.58
N ALA A 497 1.43 3.25 9.25
CA ALA A 497 0.10 3.82 9.53
C ALA A 497 -1.00 3.42 8.53
N ASP A 498 -0.63 2.86 7.38
CA ASP A 498 -1.57 2.48 6.31
C ASP A 498 -1.19 1.11 5.76
N TRP A 499 -2.10 0.14 5.86
CA TRP A 499 -1.85 -1.26 5.48
C TRP A 499 -1.50 -1.39 4.00
N ARG A 500 -1.99 -0.49 3.13
CA ARG A 500 -1.66 -0.50 1.70
C ARG A 500 -0.16 -0.35 1.45
N MET A 501 0.56 0.36 2.34
CA MET A 501 2.01 0.51 2.24
C MET A 501 2.74 -0.83 2.38
N LEU A 502 2.23 -1.74 3.21
CA LEU A 502 2.79 -3.10 3.35
C LEU A 502 2.69 -3.88 2.02
N TRP A 503 1.71 -3.55 1.18
CA TRP A 503 1.46 -4.21 -0.10
C TRP A 503 2.07 -3.49 -1.31
N THR A 504 2.81 -2.40 -1.11
CA THR A 504 3.42 -1.64 -2.23
C THR A 504 4.46 -2.46 -2.99
N SER A 505 4.51 -2.29 -4.31
CA SER A 505 5.59 -2.82 -5.17
C SER A 505 6.80 -1.89 -5.26
N ASP A 506 6.76 -0.72 -4.60
CA ASP A 506 7.82 0.26 -4.65
C ASP A 506 9.10 -0.23 -3.93
N THR A 507 10.23 -0.23 -4.64
CA THR A 507 11.52 -0.71 -4.12
C THR A 507 12.00 0.08 -2.91
N ARG A 508 11.60 1.36 -2.77
CA ARG A 508 11.93 2.22 -1.62
C ARG A 508 11.35 1.71 -0.31
N PHE A 509 10.27 0.93 -0.35
CA PHE A 509 9.77 0.22 0.83
C PHE A 509 10.72 -0.91 1.22
N PHE A 510 11.03 -1.82 0.29
CA PHE A 510 11.83 -3.01 0.55
C PHE A 510 13.28 -2.69 0.96
N HIS A 511 13.86 -1.61 0.42
CA HIS A 511 15.20 -1.15 0.80
C HIS A 511 15.32 -0.76 2.29
N GLN A 512 14.20 -0.51 2.98
CA GLN A 512 14.19 -0.19 4.41
C GLN A 512 14.29 -1.43 5.31
N PHE A 513 14.07 -2.64 4.77
CA PHE A 513 14.11 -3.92 5.49
C PHE A 513 15.19 -4.86 4.93
N PRO A 514 16.47 -4.44 4.87
CA PRO A 514 17.51 -5.25 4.26
C PRO A 514 17.69 -6.56 5.02
N ARG A 515 17.74 -7.69 4.29
CA ARG A 515 17.93 -9.03 4.87
C ARG A 515 16.89 -9.41 5.93
N GLY A 516 15.67 -8.88 5.80
CA GLY A 516 14.59 -9.13 6.75
C GLY A 516 14.78 -8.46 8.12
N GLU A 517 15.66 -7.49 8.27
CA GLU A 517 15.78 -6.75 9.53
C GLU A 517 14.57 -5.84 9.73
N LEU A 518 13.82 -6.02 10.82
CA LEU A 518 12.70 -5.14 11.17
C LEU A 518 13.24 -3.77 11.57
N ARG A 519 12.59 -2.71 11.07
CA ARG A 519 12.92 -1.31 11.32
C ARG A 519 11.65 -0.47 11.32
N LEU A 520 11.72 0.72 11.91
CA LEU A 520 10.65 1.70 11.71
C LEU A 520 10.63 2.15 10.26
N PHE A 521 9.46 2.02 9.65
CA PHE A 521 9.19 2.50 8.32
C PHE A 521 9.25 4.03 8.29
N LYS A 522 10.00 4.58 7.32
CA LYS A 522 10.01 5.99 6.99
C LYS A 522 9.28 6.18 5.66
N SER A 523 8.25 7.02 5.67
CA SER A 523 7.52 7.32 4.43
C SER A 523 8.45 7.98 3.41
N PHE A 524 8.43 7.47 2.18
CA PHE A 524 9.09 8.06 1.01
C PHE A 524 8.12 8.91 0.16
N SER A 525 6.84 8.97 0.55
CA SER A 525 5.79 9.82 -0.02
C SER A 525 5.23 10.72 1.07
N LEU A 526 5.71 11.95 1.11
CA LEU A 526 5.36 12.95 2.11
C LEU A 526 4.16 13.77 1.66
N TYR A 527 3.21 13.93 2.58
CA TYR A 527 2.03 14.78 2.40
C TYR A 527 1.25 14.51 1.09
N PRO A 528 0.92 13.23 0.79
CA PRO A 528 0.22 12.90 -0.44
C PRO A 528 -1.09 13.68 -0.55
N PRO A 529 -1.45 14.17 -1.75
CA PRO A 529 -2.67 14.94 -1.93
C PRO A 529 -3.90 14.09 -1.60
N SER A 530 -4.92 14.74 -1.04
CA SER A 530 -6.19 14.13 -0.66
C SER A 530 -7.32 14.82 -1.39
N TYR A 531 -8.18 14.02 -2.01
CA TYR A 531 -9.31 14.49 -2.82
C TYR A 531 -10.60 13.88 -2.28
N VAL A 532 -11.62 14.71 -2.07
CA VAL A 532 -12.88 14.29 -1.43
C VAL A 532 -14.01 14.44 -2.43
N HIS A 533 -14.79 13.36 -2.60
CA HIS A 533 -15.97 13.35 -3.44
C HIS A 533 -17.15 12.73 -2.71
N ASP A 534 -18.30 13.38 -2.80
CA ASP A 534 -19.56 12.85 -2.28
C ASP A 534 -20.33 12.16 -3.40
N ILE A 535 -21.03 11.07 -3.07
CA ILE A 535 -21.90 10.34 -3.98
C ILE A 535 -23.24 10.07 -3.29
N SER A 536 -24.33 10.43 -3.96
CA SER A 536 -25.69 10.16 -3.51
C SER A 536 -26.42 9.25 -4.49
N PHE A 537 -27.20 8.32 -3.97
CA PHE A 537 -28.01 7.42 -4.79
C PHE A 537 -29.22 6.87 -4.02
N TRP A 538 -30.26 6.53 -4.77
CA TRP A 538 -31.43 5.80 -4.31
C TRP A 538 -31.19 4.29 -4.36
N LEU A 539 -31.62 3.60 -3.31
CA LEU A 539 -31.59 2.14 -3.25
C LEU A 539 -32.73 1.53 -4.08
N PRO A 540 -32.55 0.30 -4.57
CA PRO A 540 -33.65 -0.53 -5.09
C PRO A 540 -34.74 -0.73 -4.03
N ASP A 541 -36.00 -0.85 -4.48
CA ASP A 541 -37.12 -1.02 -3.56
C ASP A 541 -37.10 -2.43 -2.93
N GLY A 542 -37.09 -2.51 -1.60
CA GLY A 542 -37.19 -3.77 -0.86
C GLY A 542 -35.89 -4.55 -0.65
N GLU A 543 -34.74 -4.07 -1.15
CA GLU A 543 -33.44 -4.72 -1.00
C GLU A 543 -32.60 -4.09 0.13
N GLN A 544 -31.85 -4.93 0.85
CA GLN A 544 -30.81 -4.45 1.77
C GLN A 544 -29.59 -4.00 0.96
N PHE A 545 -29.03 -2.85 1.30
CA PHE A 545 -27.82 -2.35 0.66
C PHE A 545 -26.61 -3.15 1.14
N ASP A 546 -25.94 -3.84 0.22
CA ASP A 546 -24.66 -4.51 0.49
C ASP A 546 -23.52 -3.48 0.48
N GLU A 547 -23.23 -2.94 1.66
CA GLU A 547 -22.16 -1.97 1.86
C GLU A 547 -20.78 -2.57 1.57
N VAL A 548 -20.57 -3.86 1.84
CA VAL A 548 -19.29 -4.54 1.54
C VAL A 548 -19.08 -4.64 0.04
N ALA A 549 -20.14 -4.91 -0.73
CA ALA A 549 -20.09 -4.90 -2.19
C ALA A 549 -19.77 -3.50 -2.73
N PHE A 550 -20.37 -2.43 -2.18
CA PHE A 550 -20.04 -1.05 -2.54
C PHE A 550 -18.56 -0.71 -2.31
N HIS A 551 -18.04 -1.06 -1.14
CA HIS A 551 -16.61 -0.88 -0.82
C HIS A 551 -15.70 -1.73 -1.73
N THR A 552 -16.11 -2.94 -2.07
CA THR A 552 -15.36 -3.81 -2.99
C THR A 552 -15.29 -3.21 -4.40
N ILE A 553 -16.41 -2.65 -4.90
CA ILE A 553 -16.44 -1.95 -6.19
C ILE A 553 -15.55 -0.70 -6.13
N ALA A 554 -15.64 0.11 -5.07
CA ALA A 554 -14.80 1.28 -4.89
C ALA A 554 -13.31 0.92 -4.87
N ARG A 555 -12.93 -0.16 -4.19
CA ARG A 555 -11.56 -0.66 -4.13
C ARG A 555 -11.07 -1.12 -5.52
N GLN A 556 -11.92 -1.83 -6.27
CA GLN A 556 -11.65 -2.29 -7.63
C GLN A 556 -11.46 -1.12 -8.60
N VAL A 557 -12.40 -0.18 -8.65
CA VAL A 557 -12.40 0.95 -9.59
C VAL A 557 -11.23 1.90 -9.34
N SER A 558 -10.94 2.16 -8.06
CA SER A 558 -9.89 3.10 -7.69
C SER A 558 -8.49 2.48 -7.68
N GLY A 559 -8.34 1.16 -7.83
CA GLY A 559 -7.05 0.50 -7.63
C GLY A 559 -6.49 0.74 -6.22
N GLU A 560 -7.36 0.68 -5.20
CA GLU A 560 -7.07 0.98 -3.78
C GLU A 560 -6.71 2.44 -3.45
N MET A 561 -7.01 3.39 -4.33
CA MET A 561 -6.77 4.81 -4.05
C MET A 561 -7.81 5.43 -3.09
N VAL A 562 -8.97 4.79 -2.88
CA VAL A 562 -9.90 5.20 -1.82
C VAL A 562 -9.37 4.73 -0.45
N VAL A 563 -9.15 5.67 0.47
CA VAL A 563 -8.66 5.39 1.84
C VAL A 563 -9.78 5.38 2.88
N SER A 564 -10.90 6.04 2.59
CA SER A 564 -12.04 6.10 3.50
C SER A 564 -13.34 6.31 2.72
N ILE A 565 -14.39 5.63 3.17
CA ILE A 565 -15.77 5.83 2.73
C ILE A 565 -16.61 6.01 4.00
N GLN A 566 -17.38 7.11 4.06
CA GLN A 566 -18.17 7.48 5.23
C GLN A 566 -19.60 7.76 4.83
N LEU A 567 -20.58 7.12 5.48
CA LEU A 567 -21.98 7.47 5.32
C LEU A 567 -22.23 8.84 5.95
N LEU A 568 -22.59 9.83 5.12
CA LEU A 568 -22.92 11.19 5.57
C LEU A 568 -24.39 11.33 5.93
N ASP A 569 -25.27 10.76 5.12
CA ASP A 569 -26.72 10.95 5.24
C ASP A 569 -27.49 9.72 4.76
N SER A 570 -28.62 9.45 5.42
CA SER A 570 -29.58 8.41 5.06
C SER A 570 -30.98 9.02 5.11
N PHE A 571 -31.52 9.31 3.93
CA PHE A 571 -32.82 9.95 3.76
C PHE A 571 -33.86 8.93 3.31
N GLN A 572 -35.08 9.03 3.85
CA GLN A 572 -36.22 8.25 3.37
C GLN A 572 -37.29 9.20 2.83
N GLN A 573 -37.69 9.02 1.56
CA GLN A 573 -38.64 9.88 0.90
C GLN A 573 -40.06 9.67 1.47
N PRO A 574 -40.73 10.74 1.97
CA PRO A 574 -42.10 10.64 2.42
C PRO A 574 -43.04 10.22 1.29
N GLY A 575 -44.00 9.34 1.59
CA GLY A 575 -45.01 8.87 0.65
C GLY A 575 -44.57 7.65 -0.19
N THR A 576 -43.38 7.67 -0.78
CA THR A 576 -42.87 6.55 -1.59
C THR A 576 -42.07 5.53 -0.78
N GLY A 577 -41.52 5.94 0.36
CA GLY A 577 -40.69 5.08 1.22
C GLY A 577 -39.28 4.81 0.69
N ARG A 578 -38.92 5.34 -0.48
CA ARG A 578 -37.61 5.13 -1.13
C ARG A 578 -36.49 5.66 -0.25
N LYS A 579 -35.43 4.87 -0.09
CA LYS A 579 -34.25 5.23 0.72
C LYS A 579 -33.12 5.75 -0.17
N SER A 580 -32.54 6.88 0.20
CA SER A 580 -31.34 7.47 -0.41
C SER A 580 -30.20 7.43 0.60
N LEU A 581 -29.00 7.10 0.13
CA LEU A 581 -27.77 7.19 0.90
C LEU A 581 -26.85 8.24 0.28
N CYS A 582 -26.08 8.94 1.11
CA CYS A 582 -25.00 9.83 0.68
C CYS A 582 -23.70 9.40 1.36
N TYR A 583 -22.69 9.07 0.56
CA TYR A 583 -21.37 8.67 1.03
C TYR A 583 -20.32 9.69 0.63
N ARG A 584 -19.34 9.92 1.52
CA ARG A 584 -18.12 10.66 1.24
C ARG A 584 -16.96 9.72 1.04
N LEU A 585 -16.31 9.82 -0.11
CA LEU A 585 -15.11 9.08 -0.45
C LEU A 585 -13.90 10.00 -0.39
N THR A 586 -12.85 9.53 0.29
CA THR A 586 -11.54 10.18 0.32
C THR A 586 -10.57 9.37 -0.52
N PHE A 587 -10.03 9.98 -1.58
CA PHE A 587 -9.01 9.42 -2.46
C PHE A 587 -7.64 9.95 -2.05
N GLN A 588 -6.71 9.05 -1.79
CA GLN A 588 -5.33 9.34 -1.43
C GLN A 588 -4.47 8.09 -1.62
N SER A 589 -3.33 8.24 -2.29
CA SER A 589 -2.30 7.20 -2.36
C SER A 589 -1.26 7.37 -1.27
N CYS A 590 -0.81 6.28 -0.65
CA CYS A 590 0.28 6.32 0.33
C CYS A 590 1.67 6.22 -0.30
N ASP A 591 1.78 5.79 -1.56
CA ASP A 591 3.04 5.46 -2.23
C ASP A 591 3.17 6.03 -3.65
N LYS A 592 2.08 6.48 -4.26
CA LYS A 592 2.04 6.96 -5.66
C LYS A 592 1.62 8.42 -5.79
N ALA A 593 2.00 9.01 -6.91
CA ALA A 593 1.48 10.28 -7.39
C ALA A 593 0.03 10.08 -7.85
N LEU A 594 -0.90 10.74 -7.15
CA LEU A 594 -2.32 10.73 -7.49
C LEU A 594 -2.75 12.15 -7.84
N SER A 595 -3.21 12.35 -9.06
CA SER A 595 -3.66 13.65 -9.55
C SER A 595 -5.18 13.83 -9.40
N CYS A 596 -5.61 15.09 -9.41
CA CYS A 596 -7.04 15.45 -9.39
C CYS A 596 -7.80 14.88 -10.60
N GLN A 597 -7.14 14.82 -11.77
CA GLN A 597 -7.74 14.31 -13.00
C GLN A 597 -8.01 12.80 -12.91
N GLU A 598 -7.02 12.03 -12.44
CA GLU A 598 -7.17 10.57 -12.25
C GLU A 598 -8.27 10.26 -11.24
N VAL A 599 -8.37 11.02 -10.14
CA VAL A 599 -9.46 10.85 -9.16
C VAL A 599 -10.82 11.15 -9.77
N ALA A 600 -10.93 12.21 -10.59
CA ALA A 600 -12.19 12.52 -11.26
C ALA A 600 -12.63 11.37 -12.19
N GLU A 601 -11.69 10.76 -12.92
CA GLU A 601 -11.94 9.60 -13.77
C GLU A 601 -12.39 8.38 -12.96
N MET A 602 -11.69 8.07 -11.86
CA MET A 602 -12.08 6.99 -10.93
C MET A 602 -13.48 7.22 -10.36
N GLN A 603 -13.81 8.45 -9.96
CA GLN A 603 -15.12 8.78 -9.41
C GLN A 603 -16.24 8.64 -10.45
N LEU A 604 -15.98 9.01 -11.71
CA LEU A 604 -16.94 8.80 -12.81
C LEU A 604 -17.16 7.32 -13.08
N LEU A 605 -16.09 6.52 -13.13
CA LEU A 605 -16.19 5.08 -13.32
C LEU A 605 -16.94 4.41 -12.16
N LEU A 606 -16.70 4.85 -10.92
CA LEU A 606 -17.39 4.32 -9.74
C LEU A 606 -18.90 4.53 -9.83
N ARG A 607 -19.33 5.71 -10.28
CA ARG A 607 -20.76 6.04 -10.46
C ARG A 607 -21.43 5.09 -11.45
N GLU A 608 -20.76 4.74 -12.55
CA GLU A 608 -21.30 3.78 -13.52
C GLU A 608 -21.33 2.35 -12.96
N GLU A 609 -20.25 1.91 -12.31
CA GLU A 609 -20.14 0.55 -11.77
C GLU A 609 -21.17 0.27 -10.67
N ILE A 610 -21.41 1.20 -9.74
CA ILE A 610 -22.42 0.98 -8.69
C ILE A 610 -23.83 0.95 -9.27
N LYS A 611 -24.11 1.77 -10.29
CA LYS A 611 -25.41 1.76 -10.97
C LYS A 611 -25.67 0.42 -11.63
N GLN A 612 -24.65 -0.16 -12.28
CA GLN A 612 -24.77 -1.45 -12.96
C GLN A 612 -24.80 -2.63 -11.99
N ARG A 613 -23.91 -2.65 -10.99
CA ARG A 613 -23.68 -3.82 -10.13
C ARG A 613 -24.52 -3.84 -8.85
N LEU A 614 -24.93 -2.68 -8.35
CA LEU A 614 -25.79 -2.55 -7.16
C LEU A 614 -27.20 -2.07 -7.51
N ALA A 615 -27.52 -1.90 -8.80
CA ALA A 615 -28.80 -1.43 -9.30
C ALA A 615 -29.29 -0.11 -8.68
N VAL A 616 -28.39 0.72 -8.14
CA VAL A 616 -28.73 2.00 -7.52
C VAL A 616 -29.03 3.07 -8.56
N THR A 617 -29.86 4.05 -8.20
CA THR A 617 -30.14 5.22 -9.06
C THR A 617 -29.42 6.45 -8.53
N LEU A 618 -28.40 6.94 -9.25
CA LEU A 618 -27.64 8.13 -8.86
C LEU A 618 -28.55 9.36 -8.68
N ARG A 619 -28.23 10.20 -7.69
CA ARG A 619 -28.94 11.42 -7.33
C ARG A 619 -28.07 12.66 -7.54
#